data_AF-A0A5B7CC45-F1
#
_entry.id   AF-A0A5B7CC45-F1
#
_cell.length_a   1.000
_cell.length_b   1.000
_cell.length_c   1.000
_cell.angle_alpha   90.00
_cell.angle_beta   90.00
_cell.angle_gamma   90.00
#
_symmetry.space_group_name_H-M   'P 1'
#
loop_
_entity.id
_entity.type
_entity.pdbx_description
1 polymer ?
#
loop_
_entity_poly.entity_id
_entity_poly.type
_entity_poly.pdbx_seq_one_letter_code
_entity_poly.pdbx_strand_id
1 'polypeptide(L)'
;DIANAANEALERFRDESRRTVLRLVDMESTYLTVEFFRKLQLEPEKNSNPSGPNMDRYSDNHLRRIGSNVTAYVNMVCDTLKNSIPKAVVYCQVLSAKRALLNHFYAQLGRREKEQLGKMLDEDPSLMEKRETIAKRLELYKSARDEIDSVAWK
;
A
#
# COMPACT_ATOMS: atom_id res chain seq x y z
N ASP A 1 18.20 -6.56 -13.90
CA ASP A 1 17.15 -7.60 -14.04
C ASP A 1 16.02 -7.48 -13.04
N ILE A 2 16.27 -7.57 -11.72
CA ILE A 2 15.19 -7.52 -10.71
C ILE A 2 14.42 -6.19 -10.72
N ALA A 3 15.12 -5.06 -10.86
CA ALA A 3 14.48 -3.74 -10.97
C ALA A 3 13.57 -3.63 -12.22
N ASN A 4 13.99 -4.22 -13.34
CA ASN A 4 13.19 -4.25 -14.56
C ASN A 4 11.96 -5.14 -14.38
N ALA A 5 12.12 -6.33 -13.79
CA ALA A 5 11.00 -7.24 -13.48
C ALA A 5 10.01 -6.62 -12.48
N ALA A 6 10.50 -5.82 -11.52
CA ALA A 6 9.66 -5.10 -10.58
C ALA A 6 8.83 -3.99 -11.27
N ASN A 7 9.46 -3.21 -12.16
CA ASN A 7 8.77 -2.19 -12.95
C ASN A 7 7.76 -2.81 -13.91
N GLU A 8 8.13 -3.89 -14.60
CA GLU A 8 7.23 -4.63 -15.49
C GLU A 8 6.02 -5.18 -14.74
N ALA A 9 6.23 -5.77 -13.55
CA ALA A 9 5.14 -6.25 -12.72
C ALA A 9 4.21 -5.11 -12.28
N LEU A 10 4.75 -3.95 -11.88
CA LEU A 10 3.95 -2.78 -11.50
C LEU A 10 3.13 -2.21 -12.66
N GLU A 11 3.72 -2.12 -13.85
CA GLU A 11 3.05 -1.65 -15.06
C GLU A 11 1.95 -2.61 -15.49
N ARG A 12 2.21 -3.92 -15.42
CA ARG A 12 1.23 -4.96 -15.75
C ARG A 12 -0.08 -4.84 -14.95
N PHE A 13 -0.01 -4.50 -13.67
CA PHE A 13 -1.19 -4.38 -12.81
C PHE A 13 -1.77 -2.95 -12.74
N ARG A 14 -1.15 -1.99 -13.42
CA ARG A 14 -1.62 -0.59 -13.45
C ARG A 14 -3.03 -0.46 -14.04
N ASP A 15 -3.28 -1.12 -15.16
CA ASP A 15 -4.57 -1.04 -15.84
C ASP A 15 -5.69 -1.71 -15.05
N GLU A 16 -5.39 -2.80 -14.34
CA GLU A 16 -6.34 -3.48 -13.46
C GLU A 16 -6.70 -2.58 -12.25
N SER A 17 -5.69 -2.00 -11.61
CA SER A 17 -5.87 -1.01 -10.55
C SER A 17 -6.74 0.17 -11.00
N ARG A 18 -6.46 0.73 -12.19
CA ARG A 18 -7.26 1.81 -12.78
C ARG A 18 -8.72 1.40 -13.01
N ARG A 19 -8.96 0.21 -13.58
CA ARG A 19 -10.34 -0.30 -13.79
C ARG A 19 -11.10 -0.46 -12.48
N THR A 20 -10.44 -0.97 -11.44
CA THR A 20 -11.07 -1.12 -10.10
C THR A 20 -11.41 0.23 -9.49
N VAL A 21 -10.52 1.21 -9.56
CA VAL A 21 -10.79 2.57 -9.06
C VAL A 21 -11.95 3.22 -9.80
N LEU A 22 -12.01 3.09 -11.13
CA LEU A 22 -13.12 3.60 -11.93
C LEU A 22 -14.46 2.96 -11.52
N ARG A 23 -14.48 1.64 -11.27
CA ARG A 23 -15.67 0.95 -10.78
C ARG A 23 -16.12 1.43 -9.40
N LEU A 24 -15.19 1.71 -8.49
CA LEU A 24 -15.54 2.26 -7.18
C LEU A 24 -16.28 3.60 -7.31
N VAL A 25 -15.83 4.47 -8.22
CA VAL A 25 -16.51 5.76 -8.46
C VAL A 25 -17.86 5.54 -9.13
N ASP A 26 -17.94 4.66 -10.13
CA ASP A 26 -19.17 4.36 -10.86
C ASP A 26 -20.28 3.77 -9.96
N MET A 27 -19.89 2.95 -8.98
CA MET A 27 -20.80 2.42 -7.97
C MET A 27 -21.43 3.53 -7.12
N GLU A 28 -20.63 4.51 -6.67
CA GLU A 28 -21.11 5.66 -5.88
C GLU A 28 -21.97 6.63 -6.70
N SER A 29 -21.78 6.70 -8.03
CA SER A 29 -22.64 7.49 -8.91
C SER A 29 -23.95 6.79 -9.29
N THR A 30 -23.97 5.45 -9.31
CA THR A 30 -25.14 4.68 -9.74
C THR A 30 -26.17 4.49 -8.61
N TYR A 31 -25.70 4.38 -7.37
CA TYR A 31 -26.58 4.17 -6.21
C TYR A 31 -26.30 5.17 -5.10
N LEU A 32 -27.36 5.78 -4.56
CA LEU A 32 -27.24 6.64 -3.39
C LEU A 32 -27.04 5.82 -2.11
N THR A 33 -26.07 6.24 -1.31
CA THR A 33 -25.77 5.59 -0.03
C THR A 33 -26.86 5.90 1.00
N VAL A 34 -27.67 4.88 1.30
CA VAL A 34 -28.84 4.95 2.21
C VAL A 34 -28.47 5.44 3.61
N GLU A 35 -27.26 5.14 4.07
CA GLU A 35 -26.79 5.54 5.41
C GLU A 35 -26.75 7.06 5.59
N PHE A 36 -26.52 7.82 4.52
CA PHE A 36 -26.59 9.29 4.55
C PHE A 36 -27.98 9.76 5.00
N PHE A 37 -29.04 9.23 4.39
CA PHE A 37 -30.41 9.64 4.67
C PHE A 37 -30.88 9.22 6.06
N ARG A 38 -30.40 8.09 6.57
CA ARG A 38 -30.67 7.67 7.95
C ARG A 38 -30.10 8.68 8.95
N LYS A 39 -28.89 9.20 8.69
CA LYS A 39 -28.26 10.25 9.54
C LYS A 39 -28.95 11.60 9.39
N LEU A 40 -29.39 11.94 8.17
CA LEU A 40 -30.10 13.18 7.89
C LEU A 40 -31.46 13.28 8.61
N GLN A 41 -32.18 12.16 8.75
CA GLN A 41 -33.46 12.11 9.48
C GLN A 41 -33.31 12.24 11.00
N LEU A 42 -32.11 12.00 11.53
CA LEU A 42 -31.81 12.06 12.97
C LEU A 42 -31.37 13.45 13.44
N GLU A 43 -30.98 14.35 12.54
CA GLU A 43 -30.73 15.74 12.94
C GLU A 43 -32.06 16.44 13.22
N PRO A 44 -32.36 16.84 14.47
CA PRO A 44 -33.57 17.58 14.76
C PRO A 44 -33.49 18.94 14.07
N GLU A 45 -34.48 19.25 13.23
CA GLU A 45 -34.64 20.59 12.68
C GLU A 45 -34.80 21.59 13.83
N LYS A 46 -33.73 22.32 14.15
CA LYS A 46 -33.79 23.55 14.94
C LYS A 46 -34.53 24.63 14.13
N ASN A 47 -35.83 24.45 13.91
CA ASN A 47 -36.88 25.45 13.59
C ASN A 47 -38.13 24.85 12.92
N SER A 48 -38.66 23.71 13.38
CA SER A 48 -39.96 23.25 12.89
C SER A 48 -41.12 23.97 13.61
N ASN A 49 -41.45 25.19 13.17
CA ASN A 49 -42.84 25.65 13.33
C ASN A 49 -43.71 24.82 12.37
N PRO A 50 -44.91 24.34 12.77
CA PRO A 50 -45.77 23.57 11.88
C PRO A 50 -46.40 24.50 10.84
N SER A 51 -45.72 24.70 9.72
CA SER A 51 -46.16 25.57 8.63
C SER A 51 -47.23 24.88 7.78
N GLY A 52 -48.41 25.52 7.65
CA GLY A 52 -49.60 24.99 6.97
C GLY A 52 -49.47 24.76 5.45
N PRO A 53 -50.56 24.26 4.81
CA PRO A 53 -50.54 23.57 3.51
C PRO A 53 -50.26 24.46 2.27
N ASN A 54 -49.82 25.71 2.47
CA ASN A 54 -49.74 26.72 1.42
C ASN A 54 -48.37 27.44 1.35
N MET A 55 -47.30 26.80 1.82
CA MET A 55 -45.94 27.29 1.59
C MET A 55 -45.49 26.93 0.18
N ASP A 56 -45.01 27.95 -0.53
CA ASP A 56 -44.41 27.84 -1.85
C ASP A 56 -43.27 26.80 -1.82
N ARG A 57 -43.46 25.67 -2.52
CA ARG A 57 -42.54 24.53 -2.51
C ARG A 57 -41.14 24.90 -3.05
N TYR A 58 -41.03 26.06 -3.69
CA TYR A 58 -39.79 26.61 -4.24
C TYR A 58 -39.29 27.86 -3.48
N SER A 59 -39.71 28.02 -2.22
CA SER A 59 -39.11 28.99 -1.31
C SER A 59 -37.58 28.90 -1.33
N ASP A 60 -36.90 30.03 -1.37
CA ASP A 60 -35.44 30.14 -1.43
C ASP A 60 -34.75 29.36 -0.29
N ASN A 61 -35.42 29.24 0.86
CA ASN A 61 -34.98 28.41 1.98
C ASN A 61 -34.98 26.91 1.68
N HIS A 62 -35.95 26.42 0.89
CA HIS A 62 -36.01 25.01 0.46
C HIS A 62 -34.87 24.68 -0.50
N LEU A 63 -34.62 25.56 -1.49
CA LEU A 63 -33.50 25.43 -2.42
C LEU A 63 -32.16 25.44 -1.69
N ARG A 64 -31.99 26.33 -0.70
CA ARG A 64 -30.79 26.38 0.14
C ARG A 64 -30.57 25.09 0.93
N ARG A 65 -31.65 24.51 1.48
CA ARG A 65 -31.58 23.22 2.19
C ARG A 65 -31.20 22.06 1.28
N ILE A 66 -31.74 22.01 0.05
CA ILE A 66 -31.31 21.04 -0.97
C ILE A 66 -29.82 21.19 -1.24
N GLY A 67 -29.33 22.42 -1.44
CA GLY A 67 -27.90 22.69 -1.65
C GLY A 67 -27.02 22.16 -0.51
N SER A 68 -27.40 22.43 0.74
CA SER A 68 -26.69 21.91 1.92
C SER A 68 -26.67 20.38 1.96
N ASN A 69 -27.80 19.72 1.68
CA ASN A 69 -27.91 18.26 1.68
C ASN A 69 -27.05 17.62 0.58
N VAL A 70 -27.08 18.17 -0.64
CA VAL A 70 -26.25 17.70 -1.74
C VAL A 70 -24.76 17.85 -1.39
N THR A 71 -24.39 18.99 -0.81
CA THR A 71 -23.00 19.26 -0.39
C THR A 71 -22.54 18.26 0.67
N ALA A 72 -23.38 17.98 1.67
CA ALA A 72 -23.09 17.00 2.71
C ALA A 72 -22.95 15.58 2.15
N TYR A 73 -23.80 15.19 1.19
CA TYR A 73 -23.70 13.89 0.51
C TYR A 73 -22.39 13.76 -0.28
N VAL A 74 -22.04 14.79 -1.07
CA VAL A 74 -20.78 14.81 -1.83
C VAL A 74 -19.58 14.67 -0.91
N ASN A 75 -19.56 15.40 0.21
CA ASN A 75 -18.47 15.29 1.19
C ASN A 75 -18.34 13.87 1.77
N MET A 76 -19.46 13.24 2.13
CA MET A 76 -19.45 11.87 2.62
C MET A 76 -18.91 10.87 1.58
N VAL A 77 -19.32 11.00 0.31
CA VAL A 77 -18.80 10.14 -0.78
C VAL A 77 -17.30 10.38 -0.98
N CYS A 78 -16.86 11.64 -0.96
CA CYS A 78 -15.44 12.00 -1.02
C CYS A 78 -14.63 11.35 0.11
N ASP A 79 -15.15 11.35 1.35
CA ASP A 79 -14.49 10.71 2.50
C ASP A 79 -14.40 9.19 2.34
N THR A 80 -15.42 8.54 1.77
CA THR A 80 -15.40 7.12 1.43
C THR A 80 -14.34 6.83 0.37
N LEU A 81 -14.35 7.56 -0.74
CA LEU A 81 -13.42 7.39 -1.86
C LEU A 81 -11.97 7.67 -1.46
N LYS A 82 -11.73 8.68 -0.61
CA LYS A 82 -10.41 9.00 -0.05
C LYS A 82 -9.78 7.80 0.67
N ASN A 83 -10.60 6.93 1.26
CA ASN A 83 -10.15 5.73 1.95
C ASN A 83 -10.12 4.49 1.05
N SER A 84 -11.07 4.33 0.12
CA SER A 84 -11.20 3.12 -0.70
C SER A 84 -10.25 3.12 -1.91
N ILE A 85 -10.00 4.27 -2.52
CA ILE A 85 -9.12 4.39 -3.71
C ILE A 85 -7.68 3.94 -3.40
N PRO A 86 -7.01 4.47 -2.35
CA PRO A 86 -5.65 4.02 -2.04
C PRO A 86 -5.59 2.53 -1.70
N LYS A 87 -6.62 1.99 -1.02
CA LYS A 87 -6.72 0.56 -0.70
C LYS A 87 -6.80 -0.29 -1.98
N ALA A 88 -7.63 0.12 -2.94
CA ALA A 88 -7.75 -0.56 -4.22
C ALA A 88 -6.43 -0.53 -5.01
N VAL A 89 -5.74 0.62 -5.04
CA VAL A 89 -4.43 0.75 -5.71
C VAL A 89 -3.39 -0.16 -5.07
N VAL A 90 -3.28 -0.13 -3.74
CA VAL A 90 -2.33 -0.99 -3.01
C VAL A 90 -2.65 -2.46 -3.22
N TYR A 91 -3.92 -2.85 -3.16
CA TYR A 91 -4.33 -4.24 -3.30
C TYR A 91 -4.14 -4.76 -4.73
N CYS A 92 -4.65 -4.05 -5.74
CA CYS A 92 -4.63 -4.49 -7.12
C CYS A 92 -3.27 -4.31 -7.78
N GLN A 93 -2.51 -3.27 -7.45
CA GLN A 93 -1.23 -2.98 -8.09
C GLN A 93 -0.05 -3.46 -7.25
N VAL A 94 0.14 -2.89 -6.05
CA VAL A 94 1.36 -3.10 -5.27
C VAL A 94 1.45 -4.54 -4.76
N LEU A 95 0.39 -5.05 -4.14
CA LEU A 95 0.38 -6.40 -3.58
C LEU A 95 0.43 -7.47 -4.67
N SER A 96 -0.30 -7.28 -5.77
CA SER A 96 -0.24 -8.17 -6.94
C SER A 96 1.13 -8.16 -7.60
N ALA A 97 1.75 -6.98 -7.79
CA ALA A 97 3.09 -6.86 -8.34
C ALA A 97 4.14 -7.56 -7.46
N LYS A 98 4.07 -7.38 -6.13
CA LYS A 98 4.94 -8.08 -5.17
C LYS A 98 4.82 -9.60 -5.32
N ARG A 99 3.59 -10.13 -5.34
CA ARG A 99 3.34 -11.57 -5.50
C ARG A 99 3.87 -12.10 -6.83
N ALA A 100 3.60 -11.38 -7.92
CA ALA A 100 4.09 -11.74 -9.25
C ALA A 100 5.62 -11.74 -9.34
N LEU A 101 6.28 -10.74 -8.76
CA LEU A 101 7.73 -10.64 -8.71
C LEU A 101 8.35 -11.80 -7.93
N LEU A 102 7.80 -12.14 -6.76
CA LEU A 102 8.26 -13.28 -5.97
C LEU A 102 8.06 -14.60 -6.71
N ASN A 103 6.90 -14.81 -7.32
CA ASN A 103 6.63 -16.00 -8.13
C ASN A 103 7.62 -16.11 -9.30
N HIS A 104 7.91 -14.99 -9.97
CA HIS A 104 8.89 -14.92 -11.04
C HIS A 104 10.29 -15.27 -10.52
N PHE A 105 10.71 -14.71 -9.39
CA PHE A 105 11.99 -15.01 -8.75
C PHE A 105 12.12 -16.50 -8.40
N TYR A 106 11.11 -17.09 -7.74
CA TYR A 106 11.13 -18.51 -7.39
C TYR A 106 11.15 -19.41 -8.63
N ALA A 107 10.38 -19.08 -9.67
CA ALA A 107 10.37 -19.82 -10.92
C ALA A 107 11.72 -19.73 -11.65
N GLN A 108 12.38 -18.58 -11.62
CA GLN A 108 13.72 -18.44 -12.18
C GLN A 108 14.74 -19.26 -11.38
N LEU A 109 14.74 -19.14 -10.05
CA LEU A 109 15.68 -19.84 -9.17
C LEU A 109 15.54 -21.36 -9.28
N GLY A 110 14.30 -21.87 -9.31
CA GLY A 110 14.03 -23.30 -9.43
C GLY A 110 14.45 -23.92 -10.77
N ARG A 111 14.68 -23.11 -11.81
CA ARG A 111 15.21 -23.56 -13.11
C ARG A 111 16.73 -23.54 -13.19
N ARG A 112 17.43 -22.95 -12.21
CA ARG A 112 18.89 -22.84 -12.21
C ARG A 112 19.53 -24.12 -11.68
N GLU A 113 20.57 -24.57 -12.38
CA GLU A 113 21.42 -25.68 -11.92
C GLU A 113 22.40 -25.23 -10.82
N LYS A 114 22.96 -26.19 -10.09
CA LYS A 114 23.89 -25.95 -8.97
C LYS A 114 25.07 -25.05 -9.35
N GLU A 115 25.64 -25.21 -10.54
CA GLU A 115 26.75 -24.38 -11.01
C GLU A 115 26.35 -22.92 -11.25
N GLN A 116 25.14 -22.69 -11.79
CA GLN A 116 24.63 -21.35 -12.02
C GLN A 116 24.29 -20.65 -10.70
N LEU A 117 23.76 -21.40 -9.73
CA LEU A 117 23.53 -20.90 -8.38
C LEU A 117 24.86 -20.57 -7.67
N GLY A 118 25.88 -21.40 -7.83
CA GLY A 118 27.24 -21.13 -7.33
C GLY A 118 27.77 -19.79 -7.85
N LYS A 119 27.69 -19.56 -9.16
CA LYS A 119 28.10 -18.29 -9.78
C LYS A 119 27.34 -17.06 -9.25
N MET A 120 26.07 -17.22 -8.86
CA MET A 120 25.29 -16.13 -8.27
C MET A 120 25.69 -15.82 -6.81
N LEU A 121 26.32 -16.78 -6.14
CA LEU A 121 26.83 -16.66 -4.77
C LEU A 121 28.31 -16.27 -4.72
N ASP A 122 29.00 -16.30 -5.86
CA ASP A 122 30.39 -15.87 -5.95
C ASP A 122 30.50 -14.41 -5.49
N GLU A 123 31.33 -14.19 -4.47
CA GLU A 123 31.65 -12.85 -3.99
C GLU A 123 32.70 -12.20 -4.87
N ASP A 124 32.77 -10.86 -4.83
CA ASP A 124 33.86 -10.10 -5.46
C ASP A 124 35.22 -10.61 -4.93
N PRO A 125 36.17 -10.99 -5.81
CA PRO A 125 37.51 -11.41 -5.41
C PRO A 125 38.20 -10.44 -4.44
N SER A 126 37.96 -9.13 -4.59
CA SER A 126 38.55 -8.12 -3.70
C SER A 126 38.00 -8.21 -2.27
N LEU A 127 36.73 -8.59 -2.10
CA LEU A 127 36.11 -8.82 -0.79
C LEU A 127 36.55 -10.15 -0.19
N MET A 128 36.73 -11.19 -1.02
CA MET A 128 37.29 -12.47 -0.57
C MET A 128 38.67 -12.28 0.04
N GLU A 129 39.58 -11.58 -0.65
CA GLU A 129 40.95 -11.34 -0.18
C GLU A 129 40.96 -10.50 1.12
N LYS A 130 40.12 -9.46 1.20
CA LYS A 130 39.95 -8.67 2.43
C LYS A 130 39.45 -9.52 3.60
N ARG A 131 38.47 -10.40 3.36
CA ARG A 131 37.95 -11.30 4.39
C ARG A 131 39.02 -12.29 4.85
N GLU A 132 39.83 -12.82 3.95
CA GLU A 132 40.92 -13.75 4.28
C GLU A 132 42.03 -13.09 5.10
N THR A 133 42.45 -11.88 4.70
CA THR A 133 43.47 -11.10 5.43
C THR A 133 43.00 -10.72 6.84
N ILE A 134 41.74 -10.31 6.98
CA ILE A 134 41.13 -10.02 8.29
C ILE A 134 41.01 -11.29 9.13
N ALA A 135 40.62 -12.43 8.55
CA ALA A 135 40.53 -13.70 9.26
C ALA A 135 41.90 -14.14 9.81
N LYS A 136 42.96 -14.05 9.00
CA LYS A 136 44.34 -14.32 9.43
C LYS A 136 44.76 -13.41 10.58
N ARG A 137 44.49 -12.10 10.46
CA ARG A 137 44.80 -11.13 11.52
C ARG A 137 44.02 -11.41 12.81
N LEU A 138 42.77 -11.86 12.70
CA LEU A 138 41.95 -12.25 13.84
C LEU A 138 42.51 -13.48 14.54
N GLU A 139 42.96 -14.51 13.81
CA GLU A 139 43.61 -15.68 14.41
C GLU A 139 44.87 -15.30 15.18
N LEU A 140 45.71 -14.44 14.61
CA LEU A 140 46.90 -13.93 15.31
C LEU A 140 46.54 -13.19 16.60
N TYR A 141 45.50 -12.35 16.58
CA TYR A 141 45.05 -11.66 17.79
C TYR A 141 44.43 -12.58 18.83
N LYS A 142 43.76 -13.65 18.42
CA LYS A 142 43.27 -14.68 19.36
C LYS A 142 44.44 -15.41 20.02
N SER A 143 45.43 -15.86 19.25
CA SER A 143 46.63 -16.50 19.79
C SER A 143 47.35 -15.59 20.79
N ALA A 144 47.58 -14.33 20.42
CA ALA A 144 48.23 -13.36 21.30
C ALA A 144 47.42 -13.11 22.59
N ARG A 145 46.09 -13.06 22.49
CA ARG A 145 45.22 -12.98 23.67
C ARG A 145 45.34 -14.21 24.55
N ASP A 146 45.26 -15.41 23.97
CA ASP A 146 45.31 -16.67 24.71
C ASP A 146 46.67 -16.83 25.44
N GLU A 147 47.76 -16.38 24.80
CA GLU A 147 49.08 -16.30 25.42
C GLU A 147 49.10 -15.34 26.62
N ILE A 148 48.54 -14.13 26.49
CA ILE A 148 48.44 -13.18 27.60
C ILE A 148 47.59 -13.75 28.75
N ASP A 149 46.42 -14.30 28.42
CA ASP A 149 45.49 -14.89 29.40
C ASP A 149 46.15 -16.08 30.14
N SER A 150 47.03 -16.85 29.48
CA SER A 150 47.78 -17.95 30.09
C SER A 150 48.81 -17.52 31.16
N VAL A 151 49.30 -16.27 31.07
CA VAL A 151 50.30 -15.70 32.00
C VAL A 151 49.65 -14.79 33.05
N ALA A 152 48.51 -14.17 32.72
CA ALA A 152 47.85 -13.15 33.55
C ALA A 152 47.13 -13.70 34.80
N TRP A 153 47.10 -15.02 35.02
CA TRP A 153 46.53 -15.67 36.22
C TRP A 153 47.54 -16.52 37.00
N LYS A 154 48.63 -15.87 37.44
CA LYS A 154 49.44 -16.24 38.61
C LYS A 154 49.65 -15.01 39.48
#